data_AF-A0A2N0R024-F1
#
_entry.id   AF-A0A2N0R024-F1
#
_cell.length_a   1.000
_cell.length_b   1.000
_cell.length_c   1.000
_cell.angle_alpha   90.00
_cell.angle_beta   90.00
_cell.angle_gamma   90.00
#
_symmetry.space_group_name_H-M   'P 1'
#
loop_
_entity.id
_entity.type
_entity.pdbx_description
1 polymer ?
#
loop_
_entity_poly.entity_id
_entity_poly.type
_entity_poly.pdbx_seq_one_letter_code
_entity_poly.pdbx_strand_id
1 'polypeptide(L)'
;MLLVNTRISKGIRILHGWYIHPISCEMSIKDFFTKLVNKKLSSECNIAVTSSEKIERVELSETPTSIAIQVSINCNIIELTRNIGIHLHYRLKSDDTEATQVQSNGFTILMQNAHKFQLHLPTFPQSEKVNRKQKLRNDIVDWIHSHGSGWPTKLCADTQGKEFIVSLTETIWYIDMHDHKKLEERNYHIPKLFLEFFSRANPESYKQSRKPFDANELNLHCQALAPYVTLSWILRENFNWLRDVLDDFIIVISNYIIFLQHKRDITAKNHASEIPIRTIDQATTIKVYKKNIWITPIDKNKYYHLEQSLIDLLPWKPVDIEEYLLTDPM
;
A
#
# COMPACT_ATOMS: atom_id res chain seq x y z
N MET A 1 23.69 39.00 2.26
CA MET A 1 24.83 38.05 2.18
C MET A 1 24.29 36.67 2.50
N LEU A 2 24.43 35.70 1.61
CA LEU A 2 23.91 34.34 1.83
C LEU A 2 24.92 33.54 2.64
N LEU A 3 24.45 32.77 3.62
CA LEU A 3 25.29 31.96 4.50
C LEU A 3 25.04 30.48 4.25
N VAL A 4 26.11 29.69 4.19
CA VAL A 4 26.05 28.25 3.98
C VAL A 4 26.83 27.53 5.08
N ASN A 5 26.22 26.51 5.68
CA ASN A 5 26.87 25.66 6.66
C ASN A 5 27.62 24.55 5.92
N THR A 6 28.95 24.54 6.01
CA THR A 6 29.79 23.65 5.19
C THR A 6 30.52 22.64 6.06
N ARG A 7 30.56 21.38 5.64
CA ARG A 7 31.37 20.30 6.21
C ARG A 7 32.25 19.67 5.14
N ILE A 8 33.47 19.27 5.50
CA ILE A 8 34.39 18.53 4.62
C ILE A 8 34.86 17.27 5.34
N SER A 9 34.72 16.12 4.68
CA SER A 9 35.23 14.84 5.19
C SER A 9 36.00 14.08 4.12
N LYS A 10 36.92 13.24 4.57
CA LYS A 10 37.70 12.30 3.75
C LYS A 10 37.61 10.93 4.40
N GLY A 11 36.90 9.99 3.76
CA GLY A 11 36.48 8.74 4.40
C GLY A 11 35.69 8.99 5.69
N ILE A 12 36.09 8.34 6.79
CA ILE A 12 35.50 8.53 8.13
C ILE A 12 36.00 9.79 8.86
N ARG A 13 37.06 10.43 8.36
CA ARG A 13 37.69 11.57 9.02
C ARG A 13 37.00 12.88 8.65
N ILE A 14 36.62 13.65 9.66
CA ILE A 14 36.13 15.01 9.47
C ILE A 14 37.34 15.93 9.41
N LEU A 15 37.54 16.59 8.26
CA LEU A 15 38.63 17.54 8.05
C LEU A 15 38.18 18.97 8.37
N HIS A 16 36.89 19.23 8.19
CA HIS A 16 36.23 20.48 8.53
C HIS A 16 34.82 20.18 9.02
N GLY A 17 34.53 20.55 10.27
CA GLY A 17 33.20 20.38 10.88
C GLY A 17 32.13 21.26 10.22
N TRP A 18 30.92 21.29 10.78
CA TRP A 18 29.89 22.21 10.33
C TRP A 18 30.24 23.65 10.74
N TYR A 19 30.67 24.46 9.79
CA TYR A 19 30.93 25.89 9.99
C TYR A 19 30.23 26.74 8.96
N ILE A 20 29.79 27.93 9.39
CA ILE A 20 29.07 28.89 8.56
C ILE A 20 30.07 29.70 7.73
N HIS A 21 29.84 29.76 6.43
CA HIS A 21 30.66 30.50 5.48
C HIS A 21 29.79 31.45 4.63
N PRO A 22 30.26 32.67 4.35
CA PRO A 22 29.56 33.60 3.48
C PRO A 22 29.75 33.25 2.00
N ILE A 23 28.67 33.35 1.22
CA ILE A 23 28.68 33.34 -0.24
C ILE A 23 28.66 34.79 -0.70
N SER A 24 29.81 35.27 -1.18
CA SER A 24 30.04 36.68 -1.52
C SER A 24 29.69 37.06 -2.96
N CYS A 25 29.69 36.09 -3.88
CA CYS A 25 29.28 36.28 -5.27
C CYS A 25 28.79 34.98 -5.89
N GLU A 26 28.17 35.08 -7.06
CA GLU A 26 27.73 33.94 -7.85
C GLU A 26 28.93 33.09 -8.29
N MET A 27 28.91 31.80 -7.96
CA MET A 27 29.99 30.86 -8.28
C MET A 27 29.49 29.40 -8.25
N SER A 28 30.27 28.51 -8.85
CA SER A 28 30.00 27.08 -8.76
C SER A 28 30.34 26.52 -7.38
N ILE A 29 29.78 25.36 -7.04
CA ILE A 29 30.17 24.58 -5.84
C ILE A 29 31.68 24.31 -5.84
N LYS A 30 32.26 23.96 -7.00
CA LYS A 30 33.70 23.72 -7.13
C LYS A 30 34.52 24.97 -6.79
N ASP A 31 34.13 26.13 -7.33
CA ASP A 31 34.84 27.38 -7.07
C ASP A 31 34.73 27.82 -5.61
N PHE A 32 33.56 27.60 -5.00
CA PHE A 32 33.35 27.82 -3.58
C PHE A 32 34.30 26.97 -2.73
N PHE A 33 34.40 25.68 -3.02
CA PHE A 33 35.36 24.79 -2.36
C PHE A 33 36.81 25.27 -2.52
N THR A 34 37.22 25.65 -3.72
CA THR A 34 38.57 26.17 -3.98
C THR A 34 38.84 27.46 -3.20
N LYS A 35 37.89 28.39 -3.13
CA LYS A 35 38.03 29.63 -2.34
C LYS A 35 38.05 29.35 -0.84
N LEU A 36 37.26 28.38 -0.37
CA LEU A 36 37.19 27.96 1.03
C LEU A 36 38.54 27.40 1.50
N VAL A 37 39.08 26.43 0.76
CA VAL A 37 40.34 25.75 1.10
C VAL A 37 41.56 26.67 0.96
N ASN A 38 41.54 27.58 -0.01
CA ASN A 38 42.62 28.56 -0.20
C ASN A 38 42.48 29.81 0.70
N LYS A 39 41.64 29.77 1.75
CA LYS A 39 41.44 30.86 2.72
C LYS A 39 40.98 32.20 2.13
N LYS A 40 40.34 32.17 0.95
CA LYS A 40 39.81 33.37 0.27
C LYS A 40 38.42 33.79 0.78
N LEU A 41 37.76 32.96 1.59
CA LEU A 41 36.43 33.24 2.17
C LEU A 41 36.49 33.58 3.67
N SER A 42 37.44 33.00 4.41
CA SER A 42 37.69 33.31 5.81
C SER A 42 39.14 32.96 6.14
N SER A 43 39.92 33.95 6.58
CA SER A 43 41.34 33.81 6.93
C SER A 43 41.58 33.02 8.21
N GLU A 44 40.54 32.84 9.03
CA GLU A 44 40.60 32.24 10.36
C GLU A 44 40.37 30.72 10.35
N CYS A 45 39.86 30.15 9.25
CA CYS A 45 39.66 28.72 9.12
C CYS A 45 40.94 28.00 8.67
N ASN A 46 41.57 27.26 9.59
CA ASN A 46 42.64 26.31 9.27
C ASN A 46 42.05 24.99 8.78
N ILE A 47 41.68 24.93 7.50
CA ILE A 47 41.24 23.70 6.85
C ILE A 47 42.50 22.94 6.40
N ALA A 48 42.74 21.76 6.99
CA ALA A 48 43.84 20.88 6.61
C ALA A 48 43.51 20.08 5.33
N VAL A 49 43.16 20.80 4.26
CA VAL A 49 42.80 20.27 2.94
C VAL A 49 43.56 21.09 1.90
N THR A 50 43.93 20.48 0.77
CA THR A 50 44.51 21.23 -0.37
C THR A 50 43.50 21.33 -1.52
N SER A 51 43.56 22.40 -2.31
CA SER A 51 42.66 22.57 -3.47
C SER A 51 42.90 21.54 -4.59
N SER A 52 43.99 20.76 -4.50
CA SER A 52 44.30 19.60 -5.33
C SER A 52 43.54 18.32 -4.95
N GLU A 53 42.88 18.26 -3.79
CA GLU A 53 42.12 17.08 -3.39
C GLU A 53 40.88 16.87 -4.28
N LYS A 54 40.70 15.63 -4.73
CA LYS A 54 39.58 15.27 -5.60
C LYS A 54 38.29 15.12 -4.78
N ILE A 55 37.31 15.97 -5.08
CA ILE A 55 35.94 15.83 -4.57
C ILE A 55 35.32 14.56 -5.18
N GLU A 56 34.87 13.64 -4.33
CA GLU A 56 34.16 12.42 -4.72
C GLU A 56 32.68 12.72 -5.00
N ARG A 57 32.01 13.40 -4.07
CA ARG A 57 30.64 13.86 -4.23
C ARG A 57 30.33 15.02 -3.28
N VAL A 58 29.25 15.74 -3.60
CA VAL A 58 28.73 16.85 -2.82
C VAL A 58 27.27 16.59 -2.52
N GLU A 59 26.88 16.77 -1.26
CA GLU A 59 25.54 16.52 -0.74
C GLU A 59 24.99 17.82 -0.12
N LEU A 60 23.71 18.12 -0.38
CA LEU A 60 23.03 19.31 0.14
C LEU A 60 21.76 18.92 0.91
N SER A 61 21.49 19.58 2.03
CA SER A 61 20.28 19.34 2.83
C SER A 61 19.77 20.60 3.54
N GLU A 62 18.49 20.57 3.93
CA GLU A 62 17.87 21.62 4.73
C GLU A 62 18.43 21.68 6.15
N THR A 63 18.67 20.51 6.77
CA THR A 63 19.25 20.38 8.12
C THR A 63 20.41 19.36 8.12
N PRO A 64 21.29 19.35 9.14
CA PRO A 64 22.40 18.41 9.23
C PRO A 64 22.00 16.93 9.30
N THR A 65 20.73 16.63 9.62
CA THR A 65 20.19 15.27 9.82
C THR A 65 19.13 14.88 8.79
N SER A 66 18.71 15.79 7.92
CA SER A 66 17.75 15.53 6.84
C SER A 66 18.37 14.68 5.72
N ILE A 67 17.50 14.11 4.87
CA ILE A 67 17.91 13.42 3.64
C ILE A 67 18.71 14.40 2.78
N ALA A 68 19.95 14.02 2.45
CA ALA A 68 20.83 14.84 1.64
C ALA A 68 20.70 14.48 0.15
N ILE A 69 20.61 15.50 -0.69
CA ILE A 69 20.53 15.35 -2.15
C ILE A 69 21.93 15.50 -2.71
N GLN A 70 22.35 14.54 -3.53
CA GLN A 70 23.62 14.64 -4.25
C GLN A 70 23.49 15.68 -5.37
N VAL A 71 24.43 16.64 -5.41
CA VAL A 71 24.43 17.74 -6.37
C VAL A 71 25.72 17.75 -7.19
N SER A 72 25.65 18.28 -8.41
CA SER A 72 26.82 18.43 -9.28
C SER A 72 27.70 19.59 -8.83
N ILE A 73 29.01 19.39 -8.86
CA ILE A 73 30.00 20.41 -8.47
C ILE A 73 30.03 21.63 -9.41
N ASN A 74 29.47 21.49 -10.61
CA ASN A 74 29.40 22.55 -11.61
C ASN A 74 28.16 23.44 -11.43
N CYS A 75 27.22 23.06 -10.57
CA CYS A 75 26.01 23.83 -10.31
C CYS A 75 26.31 25.09 -9.48
N ASN A 76 25.44 26.08 -9.65
CA ASN A 76 25.49 27.34 -8.95
C ASN A 76 25.13 27.16 -7.46
N ILE A 77 25.98 27.65 -6.56
CA ILE A 77 25.77 27.45 -5.12
C ILE A 77 24.56 28.24 -4.58
N ILE A 78 24.26 29.42 -5.14
CA ILE A 78 23.14 30.27 -4.67
C ILE A 78 21.81 29.64 -5.03
N GLU A 79 21.69 29.12 -6.25
CA GLU A 79 20.47 28.46 -6.71
C GLU A 79 20.18 27.19 -5.88
N LEU A 80 21.19 26.36 -5.67
CA LEU A 80 21.04 25.12 -4.91
C LEU A 80 20.70 25.37 -3.44
N THR A 81 21.34 26.36 -2.81
CA THR A 81 21.07 26.66 -1.40
C THR A 81 19.69 27.27 -1.16
N ARG A 82 19.11 27.95 -2.17
CA ARG A 82 17.72 28.43 -2.12
C ARG A 82 16.68 27.31 -2.33
N ASN A 83 16.99 26.33 -3.18
CA ASN A 83 16.03 25.31 -3.60
C ASN A 83 16.08 24.03 -2.76
N ILE A 84 17.24 23.69 -2.18
CA ILE A 84 17.47 22.41 -1.50
C ILE A 84 17.83 22.59 -0.02
N GLY A 85 18.64 23.60 0.31
CA GLY A 85 19.01 23.88 1.70
C GLY A 85 20.43 24.37 1.90
N ILE A 86 20.72 24.81 3.12
CA ILE A 86 21.95 25.54 3.45
C ILE A 86 23.07 24.66 4.02
N HIS A 87 22.89 23.34 4.13
CA HIS A 87 23.90 22.41 4.65
C HIS A 87 24.62 21.70 3.51
N LEU A 88 25.87 22.08 3.28
CA LEU A 88 26.72 21.63 2.18
C LEU A 88 27.84 20.70 2.67
N HIS A 89 27.81 19.44 2.27
CA HIS A 89 28.81 18.44 2.65
C HIS A 89 29.68 18.03 1.46
N TYR A 90 30.98 18.34 1.53
CA TYR A 90 31.99 17.81 0.61
C TYR A 90 32.58 16.50 1.12
N ARG A 91 32.55 15.46 0.29
CA ARG A 91 33.28 14.21 0.50
C ARG A 91 34.47 14.15 -0.45
N LEU A 92 35.68 14.08 0.10
CA LEU A 92 36.93 13.96 -0.64
C LEU A 92 37.32 12.49 -0.79
N LYS A 93 37.97 12.16 -1.91
CA LYS A 93 38.56 10.83 -2.13
C LYS A 93 39.66 10.57 -1.09
N SER A 94 39.67 9.38 -0.49
CA SER A 94 40.76 8.94 0.41
C SER A 94 42.09 8.84 -0.35
N ASP A 95 43.21 9.11 0.34
CA ASP A 95 44.57 8.90 -0.19
C ASP A 95 44.99 7.41 -0.15
N ASP A 96 44.08 6.54 0.29
CA ASP A 96 44.25 5.09 0.22
C ASP A 96 44.23 4.65 -1.26
N THR A 97 45.38 4.84 -1.89
CA THR A 97 45.87 3.99 -2.98
C THR A 97 46.61 2.80 -2.36
N GLU A 98 46.06 2.23 -1.30
CA GLU A 98 45.88 0.81 -1.32
C GLU A 98 44.39 0.62 -1.52
N ALA A 99 44.03 0.25 -2.74
CA ALA A 99 43.07 -0.81 -2.83
C ALA A 99 43.61 -1.93 -1.94
N THR A 100 43.18 -1.96 -0.67
CA THR A 100 42.58 -3.19 -0.20
C THR A 100 41.40 -3.43 -1.14
N GLN A 101 41.71 -3.92 -2.35
CA GLN A 101 41.21 -5.24 -2.64
C GLN A 101 41.59 -6.07 -1.40
N VAL A 102 40.74 -6.02 -0.36
CA VAL A 102 40.10 -7.27 0.05
C VAL A 102 39.85 -7.90 -1.29
N GLN A 103 40.59 -8.96 -1.63
CA GLN A 103 40.29 -9.74 -2.81
C GLN A 103 38.81 -10.07 -2.64
N SER A 104 37.98 -9.20 -3.19
CA SER A 104 36.57 -9.34 -3.24
C SER A 104 36.54 -10.24 -4.43
N ASN A 105 36.83 -11.52 -4.16
CA ASN A 105 36.67 -12.58 -5.13
C ASN A 105 35.29 -12.37 -5.75
N GLY A 106 35.05 -12.85 -6.97
CA GLY A 106 33.75 -12.66 -7.61
C GLY A 106 32.58 -12.92 -6.64
N PHE A 107 32.75 -13.88 -5.71
CA PHE A 107 31.84 -14.17 -4.61
C PHE A 107 31.58 -13.03 -3.61
N THR A 108 32.55 -12.21 -3.22
CA THR A 108 32.35 -11.12 -2.25
C THR A 108 31.63 -9.94 -2.90
N ILE A 109 31.92 -9.64 -4.18
CA ILE A 109 31.16 -8.66 -4.98
C ILE A 109 29.74 -9.19 -5.22
N LEU A 110 29.60 -10.46 -5.58
CA LEU A 110 28.30 -11.12 -5.73
C LEU A 110 27.52 -11.16 -4.42
N MET A 111 28.17 -11.41 -3.27
CA MET A 111 27.55 -11.39 -1.95
C MET A 111 27.12 -9.99 -1.54
N GLN A 112 27.95 -8.97 -1.74
CA GLN A 112 27.60 -7.59 -1.45
C GLN A 112 26.45 -7.10 -2.34
N ASN A 113 26.45 -7.47 -3.63
CA ASN A 113 25.33 -7.18 -4.52
C ASN A 113 24.08 -7.99 -4.10
N ALA A 114 24.22 -9.28 -3.78
CA ALA A 114 23.11 -10.11 -3.30
C ALA A 114 22.48 -9.52 -2.03
N HIS A 115 23.28 -9.04 -1.08
CA HIS A 115 22.80 -8.34 0.10
C HIS A 115 22.18 -6.98 -0.21
N LYS A 116 22.70 -6.23 -1.19
CA LYS A 116 22.15 -4.94 -1.62
C LYS A 116 20.78 -5.07 -2.29
N PHE A 117 20.53 -6.19 -2.97
CA PHE A 117 19.24 -6.52 -3.58
C PHE A 117 18.41 -7.47 -2.71
N GLN A 118 18.87 -7.80 -1.51
CA GLN A 118 18.14 -8.68 -0.60
C GLN A 118 16.89 -7.96 -0.10
N LEU A 119 15.74 -8.48 -0.50
CA LEU A 119 14.46 -8.01 0.00
C LEU A 119 14.21 -8.61 1.38
N HIS A 120 13.74 -7.78 2.29
CA HIS A 120 13.44 -8.15 3.66
C HIS A 120 11.94 -8.29 3.85
N LEU A 121 11.54 -9.30 4.63
CA LEU A 121 10.16 -9.50 5.03
C LEU A 121 9.94 -9.06 6.49
N PRO A 122 8.72 -8.61 6.82
CA PRO A 122 8.31 -8.30 8.19
C PRO A 122 8.37 -9.54 9.08
N THR A 123 8.93 -9.43 10.29
CA THR A 123 8.95 -10.55 11.25
C THR A 123 7.92 -10.37 12.36
N PHE A 124 6.97 -11.29 12.44
CA PHE A 124 5.97 -11.30 13.52
C PHE A 124 6.36 -12.29 14.63
N PRO A 125 6.04 -11.98 15.92
CA PRO A 125 6.19 -12.94 16.99
C PRO A 125 5.38 -14.20 16.70
N GLN A 126 6.03 -15.36 16.80
CA GLN A 126 5.37 -16.66 16.67
C GLN A 126 4.76 -17.05 18.02
N SER A 127 3.49 -17.44 18.01
CA SER A 127 2.84 -18.07 19.17
C SER A 127 2.82 -19.58 19.00
N GLU A 128 2.91 -20.32 20.11
CA GLU A 128 2.85 -21.80 20.09
C GLU A 128 1.58 -22.34 19.42
N LYS A 129 0.48 -21.59 19.52
CA LYS A 129 -0.76 -21.84 18.78
C LYS A 129 -1.07 -20.65 17.89
N VAL A 130 -1.04 -20.85 16.57
CA VAL A 130 -1.37 -19.85 15.57
C VAL A 130 -2.88 -19.85 15.35
N ASN A 131 -3.55 -18.73 15.64
CA ASN A 131 -4.97 -18.57 15.35
C ASN A 131 -5.21 -18.31 13.86
N ARG A 132 -6.46 -18.44 13.39
CA ARG A 132 -6.81 -18.30 11.96
C ARG A 132 -6.43 -16.93 11.37
N LYS A 133 -6.52 -15.86 12.16
CA LYS A 133 -6.15 -14.50 11.73
C LYS A 133 -4.64 -14.31 11.63
N GLN A 134 -3.88 -14.88 12.56
CA GLN A 134 -2.42 -14.94 12.49
C GLN A 134 -1.97 -15.80 11.31
N LYS A 135 -2.69 -16.88 11.00
CA LYS A 135 -2.45 -17.69 9.80
C LYS A 135 -2.67 -16.86 8.54
N LEU A 136 -3.80 -16.16 8.41
CA LEU A 136 -4.04 -15.21 7.31
C LEU A 136 -2.88 -14.21 7.16
N ARG A 137 -2.45 -13.60 8.25
CA ARG A 137 -1.32 -12.65 8.23
C ARG A 137 -0.03 -13.29 7.70
N ASN A 138 0.30 -14.50 8.17
CA ASN A 138 1.50 -15.21 7.73
C ASN A 138 1.39 -15.59 6.25
N ASP A 139 0.22 -16.05 5.81
CA ASP A 139 -0.04 -16.40 4.41
C ASP A 139 0.11 -15.17 3.49
N ILE A 140 -0.28 -13.97 3.94
CA ILE A 140 -0.03 -12.72 3.18
C ILE A 140 1.48 -12.41 3.10
N VAL A 141 2.26 -12.64 4.17
CA VAL A 141 3.72 -12.47 4.13
C VAL A 141 4.36 -13.44 3.14
N ASP A 142 3.94 -14.71 3.17
CA ASP A 142 4.41 -15.75 2.26
C ASP A 142 4.01 -15.45 0.81
N TRP A 143 2.84 -14.85 0.61
CA TRP A 143 2.37 -14.40 -0.69
C TRP A 143 3.21 -13.25 -1.27
N ILE A 144 3.57 -12.26 -0.46
CA ILE A 144 4.52 -11.21 -0.89
C ILE A 144 5.87 -11.84 -1.25
N HIS A 145 6.33 -12.80 -0.45
CA HIS A 145 7.59 -13.49 -0.71
C HIS A 145 7.56 -14.28 -2.03
N SER A 146 6.48 -15.02 -2.29
CA SER A 146 6.36 -15.88 -3.48
C SER A 146 6.32 -15.08 -4.78
N HIS A 147 5.89 -13.82 -4.74
CA HIS A 147 5.93 -12.89 -5.86
C HIS A 147 7.28 -12.17 -6.02
N GLY A 148 8.31 -12.55 -5.26
CA GLY A 148 9.63 -11.92 -5.32
C GLY A 148 9.65 -10.50 -4.74
N SER A 149 8.69 -10.18 -3.87
CA SER A 149 8.52 -8.84 -3.29
C SER A 149 9.01 -8.77 -1.86
N GLY A 150 9.16 -7.54 -1.37
CA GLY A 150 9.62 -7.26 -0.02
C GLY A 150 10.24 -5.87 0.07
N TRP A 151 10.73 -5.53 1.25
CA TRP A 151 11.21 -4.18 1.56
C TRP A 151 12.72 -4.08 1.45
N PRO A 152 13.27 -2.91 1.06
CA PRO A 152 14.69 -2.74 0.78
C PRO A 152 15.59 -2.82 2.02
N THR A 153 15.03 -2.63 3.22
CA THR A 153 15.78 -2.73 4.48
C THR A 153 14.95 -3.45 5.52
N LYS A 154 15.62 -4.10 6.47
CA LYS A 154 14.96 -4.75 7.60
C LYS A 154 14.13 -3.77 8.43
N LEU A 155 14.62 -2.54 8.63
CA LEU A 155 13.90 -1.48 9.32
C LEU A 155 12.58 -1.11 8.62
N CYS A 156 12.62 -0.94 7.30
CA CYS A 156 11.43 -0.62 6.50
C CYS A 156 10.42 -1.79 6.53
N ALA A 157 10.91 -3.02 6.44
CA ALA A 157 10.08 -4.23 6.58
C ALA A 157 9.40 -4.30 7.95
N ASP A 158 10.15 -4.03 9.03
CA ASP A 158 9.67 -4.15 10.39
C ASP A 158 8.90 -2.92 10.91
N THR A 159 8.77 -1.87 10.11
CA THR A 159 7.95 -0.70 10.39
C THR A 159 6.78 -0.63 9.40
N GLN A 160 6.99 0.03 8.26
CA GLN A 160 5.97 0.22 7.22
C GLN A 160 5.43 -1.10 6.68
N GLY A 161 6.30 -2.09 6.49
CA GLY A 161 5.87 -3.41 6.01
C GLY A 161 4.98 -4.15 7.00
N LYS A 162 5.28 -4.09 8.30
CA LYS A 162 4.42 -4.67 9.33
C LYS A 162 3.08 -3.98 9.39
N GLU A 163 3.07 -2.65 9.41
CA GLU A 163 1.85 -1.85 9.47
C GLU A 163 0.95 -2.15 8.27
N PHE A 164 1.52 -2.21 7.06
CA PHE A 164 0.80 -2.59 5.86
C PHE A 164 0.17 -3.99 5.97
N ILE A 165 0.96 -4.99 6.32
CA ILE A 165 0.49 -6.38 6.48
C ILE A 165 -0.64 -6.46 7.51
N VAL A 166 -0.51 -5.74 8.63
CA VAL A 166 -1.56 -5.69 9.66
C VAL A 166 -2.81 -5.03 9.11
N SER A 167 -2.72 -3.84 8.51
CA SER A 167 -3.87 -3.13 7.93
C SER A 167 -4.59 -3.97 6.88
N LEU A 168 -3.86 -4.64 6.00
CA LEU A 168 -4.44 -5.52 4.98
C LEU A 168 -5.12 -6.74 5.62
N THR A 169 -4.46 -7.39 6.59
CA THR A 169 -5.02 -8.52 7.33
C THR A 169 -6.33 -8.12 8.03
N GLU A 170 -6.34 -7.00 8.74
CA GLU A 170 -7.52 -6.49 9.44
C GLU A 170 -8.68 -6.22 8.47
N THR A 171 -8.38 -5.59 7.33
CA THR A 171 -9.38 -5.26 6.30
C THR A 171 -10.01 -6.52 5.70
N ILE A 172 -9.17 -7.47 5.25
CA ILE A 172 -9.65 -8.75 4.68
C ILE A 172 -10.44 -9.53 5.74
N TRP A 173 -9.92 -9.62 6.96
CA TRP A 173 -10.57 -10.33 8.06
C TRP A 173 -11.94 -9.75 8.39
N TYR A 174 -12.06 -8.41 8.42
CA TYR A 174 -13.32 -7.73 8.66
C TYR A 174 -14.34 -8.06 7.57
N ILE A 175 -13.96 -7.94 6.30
CA ILE A 175 -14.86 -8.23 5.17
C ILE A 175 -15.28 -9.71 5.18
N ASP A 176 -14.34 -10.61 5.42
CA ASP A 176 -14.62 -12.05 5.45
C ASP A 176 -15.56 -12.45 6.60
N MET A 177 -15.39 -11.82 7.77
CA MET A 177 -16.30 -11.98 8.90
C MET A 177 -17.74 -11.56 8.59
N HIS A 178 -17.95 -10.61 7.68
CA HIS A 178 -19.26 -10.05 7.34
C HIS A 178 -19.89 -10.64 6.06
N ASP A 179 -19.18 -11.61 5.46
CA ASP A 179 -19.49 -12.26 4.17
C ASP A 179 -19.15 -11.41 2.96
N HIS A 180 -17.99 -11.68 2.36
CA HIS A 180 -17.50 -10.97 1.18
C HIS A 180 -18.45 -11.06 -0.02
N LYS A 181 -19.27 -12.12 -0.13
CA LYS A 181 -20.25 -12.29 -1.22
C LYS A 181 -21.30 -11.19 -1.26
N LYS A 182 -21.59 -10.53 -0.14
CA LYS A 182 -22.54 -9.39 -0.11
C LYS A 182 -22.07 -8.17 -0.89
N LEU A 183 -20.75 -8.04 -1.12
CA LEU A 183 -20.22 -7.01 -1.99
C LEU A 183 -20.53 -7.38 -3.45
N GLU A 184 -20.27 -8.64 -3.83
CA GLU A 184 -20.52 -9.17 -5.18
C GLU A 184 -22.01 -9.15 -5.56
N GLU A 185 -22.91 -9.51 -4.64
CA GLU A 185 -24.38 -9.39 -4.81
C GLU A 185 -24.84 -7.98 -5.16
N ARG A 186 -24.03 -6.98 -4.81
CA ARG A 186 -24.26 -5.56 -5.07
C ARG A 186 -23.41 -5.02 -6.21
N ASN A 187 -22.80 -5.92 -6.99
CA ASN A 187 -21.91 -5.63 -8.11
C ASN A 187 -20.61 -4.91 -7.72
N TYR A 188 -20.12 -5.11 -6.49
CA TYR A 188 -18.81 -4.66 -6.03
C TYR A 188 -17.87 -5.86 -5.97
N HIS A 189 -17.06 -6.05 -7.01
CA HIS A 189 -16.22 -7.24 -7.17
C HIS A 189 -14.86 -7.05 -6.52
N ILE A 190 -14.48 -7.96 -5.62
CA ILE A 190 -13.15 -7.97 -5.02
C ILE A 190 -12.12 -8.41 -6.08
N PRO A 191 -10.96 -7.75 -6.19
CA PRO A 191 -9.93 -8.18 -7.13
C PRO A 191 -9.52 -9.63 -6.92
N LYS A 192 -9.41 -10.39 -8.01
CA LYS A 192 -9.17 -11.84 -8.00
C LYS A 192 -7.97 -12.25 -7.15
N LEU A 193 -6.93 -11.42 -7.14
CA LEU A 193 -5.70 -11.67 -6.39
C LEU A 193 -5.91 -11.74 -4.86
N PHE A 194 -6.95 -11.06 -4.34
CA PHE A 194 -7.27 -11.11 -2.92
C PHE A 194 -8.25 -12.24 -2.56
N LEU A 195 -8.94 -12.84 -3.54
CA LEU A 195 -9.97 -13.86 -3.28
C LEU A 195 -9.44 -15.08 -2.51
N GLU A 196 -8.15 -15.43 -2.67
CA GLU A 196 -7.53 -16.55 -1.95
C GLU A 196 -7.46 -16.37 -0.42
N PHE A 197 -7.63 -15.14 0.06
CA PHE A 197 -7.57 -14.80 1.48
C PHE A 197 -8.94 -14.82 2.17
N PHE A 198 -10.03 -14.96 1.41
CA PHE A 198 -11.39 -15.03 1.95
C PHE A 198 -11.82 -16.47 2.25
N SER A 199 -12.93 -16.63 2.96
CA SER A 199 -13.43 -17.90 3.52
C SER A 199 -12.52 -18.52 4.59
N ARG A 200 -11.70 -17.70 5.26
CA ARG A 200 -10.78 -18.13 6.33
C ARG A 200 -11.34 -17.84 7.72
N ALA A 201 -12.10 -16.76 7.85
CA ALA A 201 -12.92 -16.50 9.02
C ALA A 201 -13.98 -17.59 9.16
N ASN A 202 -14.25 -18.02 10.39
CA ASN A 202 -15.34 -18.96 10.69
C ASN A 202 -16.35 -18.30 11.62
N PRO A 203 -17.15 -17.34 11.12
CA PRO A 203 -18.17 -16.67 11.90
C PRO A 203 -19.22 -17.65 12.44
N GLU A 204 -19.46 -18.78 11.77
CA GLU A 204 -20.42 -19.80 12.22
C GLU A 204 -19.96 -20.55 13.48
N SER A 205 -18.66 -20.57 13.76
CA SER A 205 -18.15 -21.10 15.04
C SER A 205 -18.43 -20.19 16.24
N TYR A 206 -18.93 -18.98 16.01
CA TYR A 206 -19.31 -18.07 17.09
C TYR A 206 -20.77 -18.31 17.49
N LYS A 207 -21.05 -18.17 18.79
CA LYS A 207 -22.42 -18.33 19.33
C LYS A 207 -23.40 -17.26 18.84
N GLN A 208 -22.90 -16.15 18.28
CA GLN A 208 -23.71 -15.01 17.85
C GLN A 208 -23.92 -15.05 16.35
N SER A 209 -25.08 -14.56 15.91
CA SER A 209 -25.35 -14.38 14.48
C SER A 209 -24.34 -13.43 13.86
N ARG A 210 -24.02 -13.69 12.59
CA ARG A 210 -23.13 -12.85 11.79
C ARG A 210 -23.69 -11.44 11.74
N LYS A 211 -22.92 -10.46 12.20
CA LYS A 211 -23.33 -9.05 12.17
C LYS A 211 -23.39 -8.55 10.72
N PRO A 212 -24.26 -7.59 10.41
CA PRO A 212 -24.22 -6.89 9.13
C PRO A 212 -23.00 -5.97 9.07
N PHE A 213 -22.58 -5.58 7.86
CA PHE A 213 -21.52 -4.59 7.67
C PHE A 213 -21.86 -3.28 8.38
N ASP A 214 -20.88 -2.75 9.13
CA ASP A 214 -20.92 -1.40 9.67
C ASP A 214 -20.11 -0.46 8.76
N ALA A 215 -20.76 0.60 8.27
CA ALA A 215 -20.14 1.52 7.35
C ALA A 215 -18.95 2.28 7.96
N ASN A 216 -19.01 2.59 9.26
CA ASN A 216 -17.98 3.35 9.94
C ASN A 216 -16.75 2.47 10.20
N GLU A 217 -16.96 1.24 10.66
CA GLU A 217 -15.87 0.29 10.90
C GLU A 217 -15.17 -0.12 9.60
N LEU A 218 -15.94 -0.39 8.53
CA LEU A 218 -15.36 -0.64 7.21
C LEU A 218 -14.58 0.57 6.68
N ASN A 219 -15.08 1.79 6.93
CA ASN A 219 -14.37 3.02 6.55
C ASN A 219 -13.06 3.20 7.32
N LEU A 220 -12.99 2.85 8.60
CA LEU A 220 -11.73 2.87 9.36
C LEU A 220 -10.69 1.94 8.74
N HIS A 221 -11.09 0.73 8.34
CA HIS A 221 -10.20 -0.20 7.65
C HIS A 221 -9.74 0.35 6.28
N CYS A 222 -10.66 0.90 5.50
CA CYS A 222 -10.36 1.52 4.20
C CYS A 222 -9.38 2.70 4.34
N GLN A 223 -9.61 3.58 5.32
CA GLN A 223 -8.74 4.74 5.60
C GLN A 223 -7.36 4.32 6.10
N ALA A 224 -7.26 3.22 6.85
CA ALA A 224 -5.97 2.67 7.24
C ALA A 224 -5.18 2.12 6.04
N LEU A 225 -5.87 1.60 5.02
CA LEU A 225 -5.25 0.99 3.84
C LEU A 225 -4.89 1.99 2.74
N ALA A 226 -5.72 3.04 2.57
CA ALA A 226 -5.60 4.01 1.47
C ALA A 226 -4.22 4.69 1.34
N PRO A 227 -3.48 5.04 2.40
CA PRO A 227 -2.18 5.70 2.24
C PRO A 227 -1.13 4.83 1.55
N TYR A 228 -1.23 3.50 1.66
CA TYR A 228 -0.16 2.59 1.22
C TYR A 228 0.08 2.63 -0.28
N VAL A 229 -0.94 2.86 -1.12
CA VAL A 229 -0.80 2.93 -2.59
C VAL A 229 0.09 4.08 -3.07
N THR A 230 0.39 5.05 -2.18
CA THR A 230 1.23 6.22 -2.49
C THR A 230 2.62 6.17 -1.86
N LEU A 231 2.92 5.16 -1.02
CA LEU A 231 4.20 5.10 -0.32
C LEU A 231 5.35 4.71 -1.26
N SER A 232 6.51 5.31 -1.05
CA SER A 232 7.68 5.12 -1.93
C SER A 232 8.15 3.67 -2.10
N TRP A 233 7.85 2.79 -1.14
CA TRP A 233 8.20 1.37 -1.26
C TRP A 233 7.25 0.60 -2.18
N ILE A 234 5.95 0.93 -2.23
CA ILE A 234 4.98 0.21 -3.09
C ILE A 234 5.12 0.65 -4.56
N LEU A 235 5.68 1.84 -4.79
CA LEU A 235 5.94 2.38 -6.12
C LEU A 235 7.17 1.75 -6.80
N ARG A 236 7.85 0.81 -6.13
CA ARG A 236 8.99 0.08 -6.69
C ARG A 236 8.51 -1.04 -7.60
N GLU A 237 9.32 -1.36 -8.59
CA GLU A 237 8.99 -2.37 -9.62
C GLU A 237 8.60 -3.73 -9.04
N ASN A 238 9.22 -4.13 -7.92
CA ASN A 238 8.92 -5.40 -7.27
C ASN A 238 7.52 -5.45 -6.63
N PHE A 239 6.76 -4.36 -6.57
CA PHE A 239 5.37 -4.32 -6.10
C PHE A 239 4.37 -3.94 -7.19
N ASN A 240 4.79 -3.82 -8.46
CA ASN A 240 3.89 -3.44 -9.57
C ASN A 240 2.66 -4.36 -9.69
N TRP A 241 2.82 -5.65 -9.43
CA TRP A 241 1.73 -6.63 -9.47
C TRP A 241 0.66 -6.40 -8.39
N LEU A 242 1.03 -5.77 -7.27
CA LEU A 242 0.15 -5.55 -6.13
C LEU A 242 -0.49 -4.15 -6.16
N ARG A 243 0.25 -3.16 -6.67
CA ARG A 243 -0.12 -1.74 -6.56
C ARG A 243 -1.51 -1.44 -7.11
N ASP A 244 -1.74 -1.76 -8.38
CA ASP A 244 -3.01 -1.45 -9.06
C ASP A 244 -4.15 -2.29 -8.46
N VAL A 245 -3.84 -3.54 -8.10
CA VAL A 245 -4.79 -4.45 -7.46
C VAL A 245 -5.23 -3.96 -6.07
N LEU A 246 -4.30 -3.39 -5.30
CA LEU A 246 -4.58 -2.79 -4.00
C LEU A 246 -5.44 -1.52 -4.15
N ASP A 247 -5.14 -0.68 -5.14
CA ASP A 247 -5.92 0.52 -5.43
C ASP A 247 -7.36 0.17 -5.83
N ASP A 248 -7.54 -0.80 -6.75
CA ASP A 248 -8.85 -1.33 -7.12
C ASP A 248 -9.60 -1.87 -5.90
N PHE A 249 -8.91 -2.57 -5.00
CA PHE A 249 -9.53 -3.08 -3.77
C PHE A 249 -10.01 -1.96 -2.84
N ILE A 250 -9.21 -0.90 -2.68
CA ILE A 250 -9.59 0.30 -1.91
C ILE A 250 -10.80 0.99 -2.55
N ILE A 251 -10.84 1.11 -3.87
CA ILE A 251 -11.97 1.70 -4.61
C ILE A 251 -13.24 0.89 -4.39
N VAL A 252 -13.17 -0.44 -4.48
CA VAL A 252 -14.30 -1.35 -4.25
C VAL A 252 -14.86 -1.17 -2.84
N ILE A 253 -14.00 -1.15 -1.83
CA ILE A 253 -14.39 -0.94 -0.43
C ILE A 253 -15.02 0.45 -0.25
N SER A 254 -14.39 1.49 -0.80
CA SER A 254 -14.87 2.88 -0.72
C SER A 254 -16.26 3.04 -1.32
N ASN A 255 -16.49 2.45 -2.50
CA ASN A 255 -17.80 2.50 -3.16
C ASN A 255 -18.87 1.74 -2.36
N TYR A 256 -18.50 0.61 -1.75
CA TYR A 256 -19.42 -0.13 -0.88
C TYR A 256 -19.78 0.65 0.38
N ILE A 257 -18.83 1.38 0.97
CA ILE A 257 -19.08 2.27 2.11
C ILE A 257 -20.11 3.34 1.74
N ILE A 258 -19.97 3.99 0.59
CA ILE A 258 -20.93 5.00 0.09
C ILE A 258 -22.33 4.39 -0.03
N PHE A 259 -22.41 3.17 -0.57
CA PHE A 259 -23.68 2.43 -0.65
C PHE A 259 -24.29 2.17 0.74
N LEU A 260 -23.49 1.72 1.72
CA LEU A 260 -23.96 1.46 3.08
C LEU A 260 -24.47 2.73 3.77
N GLN A 261 -23.77 3.85 3.59
CA GLN A 261 -24.19 5.16 4.12
C GLN A 261 -25.51 5.62 3.50
N HIS A 262 -25.62 5.56 2.18
CA HIS A 262 -26.86 5.92 1.48
C HIS A 262 -28.04 5.04 1.92
N LYS A 263 -27.82 3.74 2.07
CA LYS A 263 -28.84 2.81 2.60
C LYS A 263 -29.27 3.19 4.02
N ARG A 264 -28.31 3.55 4.89
CA ARG A 264 -28.59 3.99 6.27
C ARG A 264 -29.42 5.27 6.28
N ASP A 265 -29.09 6.24 5.44
CA ASP A 265 -29.81 7.52 5.34
C ASP A 265 -31.24 7.34 4.85
N ILE A 266 -31.46 6.51 3.82
CA ILE A 266 -32.81 6.16 3.36
C ILE A 266 -33.60 5.48 4.48
N THR A 267 -32.98 4.53 5.17
CA THR A 267 -33.64 3.80 6.26
C THR A 267 -34.03 4.74 7.40
N ALA A 268 -33.14 5.67 7.77
CA ALA A 268 -33.41 6.67 8.80
C ALA A 268 -34.54 7.63 8.39
N LYS A 269 -34.53 8.13 7.15
CA LYS A 269 -35.60 8.99 6.60
C LYS A 269 -36.94 8.26 6.61
N ASN A 270 -36.95 6.98 6.23
CA ASN A 270 -38.15 6.15 6.23
C ASN A 270 -38.70 5.90 7.64
N HIS A 271 -37.84 5.70 8.64
CA HIS A 271 -38.27 5.55 10.03
C HIS A 271 -38.77 6.86 10.65
N ALA A 272 -38.24 8.01 10.22
CA ALA A 272 -38.71 9.33 10.64
C ALA A 272 -39.98 9.79 9.90
N SER A 273 -40.36 9.12 8.80
CA SER A 273 -41.54 9.44 8.02
C SER A 273 -42.82 8.96 8.71
N GLU A 274 -43.79 9.85 8.86
CA GLU A 274 -45.14 9.52 9.31
C GLU A 274 -45.98 8.88 8.18
N ILE A 275 -45.51 8.98 6.93
CA ILE A 275 -46.16 8.39 5.76
C ILE A 275 -45.55 7.01 5.51
N PRO A 276 -46.37 5.94 5.39
CA PRO A 276 -45.90 4.61 5.03
C PRO A 276 -45.13 4.59 3.71
N ILE A 277 -44.00 3.86 3.69
CA ILE A 277 -43.12 3.72 2.51
C ILE A 277 -43.85 3.07 1.33
N ARG A 278 -44.82 2.19 1.63
CA ARG A 278 -45.69 1.54 0.63
C ARG A 278 -47.11 2.01 0.84
N THR A 279 -47.81 2.31 -0.25
CA THR A 279 -49.26 2.50 -0.20
C THR A 279 -49.96 1.17 0.11
N ILE A 280 -51.20 1.23 0.62
CA ILE A 280 -52.01 0.02 0.89
C ILE A 280 -52.15 -0.82 -0.39
N ASP A 281 -52.34 -0.17 -1.54
CA ASP A 281 -52.41 -0.84 -2.83
C ASP A 281 -51.11 -1.57 -3.19
N GLN A 282 -49.94 -0.96 -2.94
CA GLN A 282 -48.63 -1.60 -3.20
C GLN A 282 -48.31 -2.72 -2.21
N ALA A 283 -48.86 -2.70 -1.00
CA ALA A 283 -48.71 -3.76 -0.02
C ALA A 283 -49.61 -4.97 -0.32
N THR A 284 -50.72 -4.75 -1.03
CA THR A 284 -51.72 -5.78 -1.37
C THR A 284 -51.67 -6.25 -2.83
N THR A 285 -51.01 -5.51 -3.73
CA THR A 285 -50.86 -5.93 -5.13
C THR A 285 -49.68 -6.88 -5.34
N ILE A 286 -49.98 -8.11 -5.74
CA ILE A 286 -49.04 -9.02 -6.38
C ILE A 286 -48.77 -8.48 -7.79
N LYS A 287 -47.54 -8.03 -8.05
CA LYS A 287 -47.12 -7.71 -9.42
C LYS A 287 -47.01 -9.00 -10.23
N VAL A 288 -48.06 -9.34 -10.98
CA VAL A 288 -48.02 -10.39 -11.99
C VAL A 288 -47.33 -9.82 -13.22
N TYR A 289 -46.09 -10.23 -13.45
CA TYR A 289 -45.38 -9.88 -14.68
C TYR A 289 -46.09 -10.51 -15.88
N LYS A 290 -46.19 -9.76 -16.99
CA LYS A 290 -46.73 -10.32 -18.24
C LYS A 290 -45.90 -11.54 -18.63
N LYS A 291 -46.57 -12.59 -19.08
CA LYS A 291 -45.98 -13.83 -19.59
C LYS A 291 -44.76 -13.52 -20.45
N ASN A 292 -43.59 -14.02 -20.03
CA ASN A 292 -42.41 -14.01 -20.89
C ASN A 292 -42.76 -14.81 -22.15
N ILE A 293 -42.70 -14.15 -23.31
CA ILE A 293 -43.06 -14.75 -24.61
C ILE A 293 -41.90 -15.61 -25.15
N TRP A 294 -40.71 -15.43 -24.57
CA TRP A 294 -39.47 -16.12 -24.89
C TRP A 294 -39.26 -17.35 -24.00
N ILE A 295 -40.22 -18.27 -23.99
CA ILE A 295 -40.03 -19.57 -23.32
C ILE A 295 -39.58 -20.54 -24.41
N THR A 296 -38.38 -21.10 -24.29
CA THR A 296 -37.94 -22.15 -25.22
C THR A 296 -38.86 -23.37 -25.07
N PRO A 297 -39.08 -24.18 -26.13
CA PRO A 297 -39.91 -25.39 -26.01
C PRO A 297 -39.46 -26.35 -24.91
N ILE A 298 -38.16 -26.35 -24.58
CA ILE A 298 -37.56 -27.15 -23.51
C ILE A 298 -38.04 -26.67 -22.14
N ASP A 299 -37.97 -25.36 -21.89
CA ASP A 299 -38.42 -24.77 -20.62
C ASP A 299 -39.92 -24.92 -20.42
N LYS A 300 -40.69 -24.81 -21.52
CA LYS A 300 -42.14 -25.06 -21.48
C LYS A 300 -42.47 -26.47 -21.01
N ASN A 301 -41.68 -27.46 -21.44
CA ASN A 301 -41.90 -28.85 -21.06
C ASN A 301 -41.51 -29.10 -19.59
N LYS A 302 -40.41 -28.48 -19.11
CA LYS A 302 -40.02 -28.51 -17.69
C LYS A 302 -41.15 -27.99 -16.79
N TYR A 303 -41.71 -26.82 -17.10
CA TYR A 303 -42.81 -26.26 -16.31
C TYR A 303 -44.10 -27.08 -16.38
N TYR A 304 -44.38 -27.72 -17.52
CA TYR A 304 -45.52 -28.65 -17.63
C TYR A 304 -45.34 -29.86 -16.70
N HIS A 305 -44.15 -30.43 -16.62
CA HIS A 305 -43.86 -31.54 -15.69
C HIS A 305 -43.93 -31.12 -14.22
N LEU A 306 -43.50 -29.90 -13.89
CA LEU A 306 -43.67 -29.34 -12.54
C LEU A 306 -45.14 -29.19 -12.18
N GLU A 307 -45.95 -28.64 -13.10
CA GLU A 307 -47.39 -28.46 -12.90
C GLU A 307 -48.10 -29.78 -12.63
N GLN A 308 -47.83 -30.82 -13.44
CA GLN A 308 -48.36 -32.17 -13.18
C GLN A 308 -47.91 -32.71 -11.82
N SER A 309 -46.63 -32.55 -11.49
CA SER A 309 -46.08 -33.01 -10.21
C SER A 309 -46.72 -32.31 -9.00
N LEU A 310 -47.11 -31.04 -9.14
CA LEU A 310 -47.78 -30.26 -8.10
C LEU A 310 -49.26 -30.61 -7.96
N ILE A 311 -49.94 -30.97 -9.06
CA ILE A 311 -51.34 -31.42 -9.04
C ILE A 311 -51.47 -32.74 -8.27
N ASP A 312 -50.52 -33.66 -8.46
CA ASP A 312 -50.53 -34.97 -7.81
C ASP A 312 -49.95 -34.96 -6.39
N LEU A 313 -49.49 -33.80 -5.91
CA LEU A 313 -48.82 -33.67 -4.63
C LEU A 313 -49.82 -33.52 -3.46
N LEU A 314 -49.56 -34.27 -2.38
CA LEU A 314 -50.27 -34.05 -1.12
C LEU A 314 -49.96 -32.65 -0.56
N PRO A 315 -50.94 -31.96 0.07
CA PRO A 315 -50.71 -30.67 0.71
C PRO A 315 -49.52 -30.73 1.68
N TRP A 316 -48.69 -29.69 1.66
CA TRP A 316 -47.52 -29.51 2.55
C TRP A 316 -46.34 -30.46 2.32
N LYS A 317 -46.36 -31.26 1.25
CA LYS A 317 -45.18 -32.03 0.84
C LYS A 317 -44.21 -31.10 0.09
N PRO A 318 -42.92 -31.02 0.47
CA PRO A 318 -41.95 -30.21 -0.26
C PRO A 318 -41.64 -30.83 -1.63
N VAL A 319 -41.41 -29.97 -2.62
CA VAL A 319 -40.96 -30.33 -3.97
C VAL A 319 -39.61 -29.67 -4.20
N ASP A 320 -38.63 -30.45 -4.68
CA ASP A 320 -37.38 -29.89 -5.16
C ASP A 320 -37.64 -29.20 -6.51
N ILE A 321 -37.43 -27.88 -6.54
CA ILE A 321 -37.67 -27.07 -7.73
C ILE A 321 -36.42 -26.93 -8.60
N GLU A 322 -35.24 -27.35 -8.13
CA GLU A 322 -33.97 -27.14 -8.87
C GLU A 322 -33.98 -27.83 -10.24
N GLU A 323 -34.60 -29.01 -10.34
CA GLU A 323 -34.73 -29.75 -11.60
C GLU A 323 -35.57 -29.00 -12.66
N TYR A 324 -36.36 -28.01 -12.23
CA TYR A 324 -37.26 -27.22 -13.06
C TYR A 324 -36.78 -25.78 -13.28
N LEU A 325 -35.64 -25.39 -12.69
CA LEU A 325 -35.05 -24.08 -12.89
C LEU A 325 -34.45 -23.96 -14.31
N LEU A 326 -34.42 -22.72 -14.81
CA LEU A 326 -33.76 -22.38 -16.06
C LEU A 326 -32.25 -22.56 -15.87
N THR A 327 -31.62 -23.28 -16.79
CA THR A 327 -30.18 -23.51 -16.79
C THR A 327 -29.39 -22.36 -17.42
N ASP A 328 -30.07 -21.41 -18.06
CA ASP A 328 -29.47 -20.21 -18.64
C ASP A 328 -29.96 -18.94 -17.93
N PRO A 329 -29.07 -18.02 -17.54
CA PRO A 329 -29.46 -16.70 -17.07
C PRO A 329 -30.00 -15.87 -18.24
N MET A 330 -31.22 -15.35 -18.08
CA MET A 330 -31.81 -14.34 -18.99
C MET A 330 -31.08 -13.01 -18.94
#